data_AF-A0AA43L0T7-F1
#
_entry.id   AF-A0AA43L0T7-F1
#
_cell.length_a   1.000
_cell.length_b   1.000
_cell.length_c   1.000
_cell.angle_alpha   90.00
_cell.angle_beta   90.00
_cell.angle_gamma   90.00
#
_symmetry.space_group_name_H-M   'P 1'
#
loop_
_entity.id
_entity.type
_entity.pdbx_description
1 polymer ?
#
loop_
_entity_poly.entity_id
_entity_poly.type
_entity_poly.pdbx_seq_one_letter_code
_entity_poly.pdbx_strand_id
1 'polypeptide(L)' 'MAVDIKKLAHLDDEPLIITREQLQNEFDYIVAQQMLRDMAQKGLISLSELDKITVLNLEIFSPELTSIMPTNA' A
#
# COMPACT_ATOMS: atom_id res chain seq x y z
N MET A 1 -6.67 18.39 17.65
CA MET A 1 -7.21 18.63 16.29
C MET A 1 -7.72 17.30 15.78
N ALA A 2 -9.03 17.05 15.91
CA ALA A 2 -9.64 15.86 15.31
C ALA A 2 -9.86 16.17 13.84
N VAL A 3 -9.32 15.34 12.94
CA VAL A 3 -9.64 15.46 11.52
C VAL A 3 -11.08 15.01 11.36
N ASP A 4 -11.96 15.96 11.08
CA ASP A 4 -13.36 15.71 10.78
C ASP A 4 -13.44 14.98 9.44
N ILE A 5 -13.58 13.65 9.51
CA ILE A 5 -13.67 12.75 8.36
C ILE A 5 -14.83 13.16 7.43
N LYS A 6 -15.81 13.90 7.94
CA LYS A 6 -16.95 14.45 7.16
C LYS A 6 -16.57 15.53 6.14
N LYS A 7 -15.37 16.12 6.20
CA LYS A 7 -14.97 17.19 5.26
C LYS A 7 -14.40 16.68 3.92
N LEU A 8 -14.29 15.36 3.75
CA LEU A 8 -13.89 14.73 2.49
C LEU A 8 -15.09 14.36 1.57
N ALA A 9 -16.33 14.60 2.01
CA ALA A 9 -17.55 14.20 1.32
C ALA A 9 -18.00 15.16 0.19
N HIS A 10 -17.05 15.69 -0.58
CA HIS A 10 -17.31 16.34 -1.87
C HIS A 10 -16.58 15.61 -3.00
N LEU A 11 -16.61 14.27 -2.95
CA LEU A 11 -16.45 13.44 -4.13
C LEU A 11 -17.87 13.00 -4.47
N ASP A 12 -18.30 13.34 -5.68
CA ASP A 12 -19.67 13.22 -6.18
C ASP A 12 -20.32 11.87 -5.85
N ASP A 13 -21.65 11.83 -5.76
CA ASP A 13 -22.53 10.70 -5.37
C ASP A 13 -22.43 9.42 -6.26
N GLU A 14 -21.24 9.03 -6.69
CA GLU A 14 -20.92 7.75 -7.30
C GLU A 14 -20.38 6.80 -6.21
N PRO A 15 -21.00 5.63 -6.00
CA PRO A 15 -20.46 4.65 -5.06
C PRO A 15 -19.06 4.23 -5.50
N LEU A 16 -18.09 4.25 -4.58
CA LEU A 16 -16.74 3.76 -4.84
C LEU A 16 -16.81 2.27 -5.24
N ILE A 17 -16.75 1.97 -6.55
CA ILE A 17 -16.80 0.58 -7.05
C ILE A 17 -15.39 -0.01 -6.94
N ILE A 18 -15.12 -0.68 -5.83
CA ILE A 18 -13.90 -1.48 -5.67
C ILE A 18 -14.10 -2.80 -6.40
N THR A 19 -13.25 -3.08 -7.38
CA THR A 19 -13.29 -4.35 -8.10
C THR A 19 -12.69 -5.47 -7.26
N ARG A 20 -13.08 -6.72 -7.52
CA ARG A 20 -12.45 -7.88 -6.87
C ARG A 20 -10.95 -7.95 -7.14
N GLU A 21 -10.53 -7.57 -8.34
CA GLU A 21 -9.12 -7.51 -8.73
C GLU A 21 -8.35 -6.48 -7.90
N GLN A 22 -8.90 -5.29 -7.73
CA GLN A 22 -8.30 -4.26 -6.87
C GLN A 22 -8.14 -4.77 -5.42
N LEU A 23 -9.19 -5.38 -4.86
CA LEU A 23 -9.13 -5.96 -3.52
C LEU A 23 -8.11 -7.10 -3.41
N GLN A 24 -8.00 -7.93 -4.45
CA GLN A 24 -7.02 -9.02 -4.50
C GLN A 24 -5.60 -8.46 -4.52
N ASN A 25 -5.34 -7.44 -5.34
CA ASN A 25 -4.01 -6.85 -5.43
C ASN A 25 -3.61 -6.17 -4.10
N GLU A 26 -4.54 -5.51 -3.40
CA GLU A 26 -4.32 -4.97 -2.06
C GLU A 26 -3.98 -6.07 -1.04
N PHE A 27 -4.69 -7.21 -1.10
CA PHE A 27 -4.38 -8.36 -0.27
C PHE A 27 -2.99 -8.94 -0.57
N ASP A 28 -2.67 -9.10 -1.86
CA ASP A 28 -1.38 -9.64 -2.30
C ASP A 28 -0.22 -8.73 -1.89
N TYR A 29 -0.41 -7.41 -1.94
CA TYR A 29 0.55 -6.44 -1.39
C TYR A 29 0.82 -6.70 0.10
N ILE A 30 -0.22 -6.85 0.93
CA ILE A 30 -0.08 -7.08 2.37
C ILE A 30 0.71 -8.37 2.62
N VAL A 31 0.40 -9.45 1.89
CA VAL A 31 1.09 -10.74 1.99
C VAL A 31 2.56 -10.60 1.60
N ALA A 32 2.85 -9.93 0.47
CA ALA A 32 4.22 -9.71 0.01
C ALA A 32 5.03 -8.87 1.01
N GLN A 33 4.43 -7.85 1.61
CA GLN A 33 5.08 -7.02 2.64
C GLN A 33 5.39 -7.80 3.92
N GLN A 34 4.49 -8.67 4.36
CA GLN A 34 4.74 -9.53 5.51
C GLN A 34 5.93 -10.45 5.24
N MET A 35 5.98 -11.07 4.06
CA MET A 35 7.09 -11.94 3.66
C MET A 35 8.43 -11.18 3.64
N LEU A 36 8.46 -9.96 3.11
CA LEU A 36 9.67 -9.15 3.07
C LEU A 36 10.17 -8.75 4.45
N ARG A 37 9.26 -8.39 5.37
CA ARG A 37 9.61 -8.11 6.77
C ARG A 37 10.23 -9.34 7.43
N ASP A 38 9.66 -10.51 7.20
CA ASP A 38 10.19 -11.77 7.72
C ASP A 38 11.58 -12.10 7.13
N MET A 39 11.80 -11.81 5.84
CA MET A 39 13.11 -11.97 5.19
C MET A 39 14.15 -11.03 5.79
N ALA A 40 13.80 -9.77 6.04
CA ALA A 40 14.68 -8.79 6.67
C ALA A 40 15.02 -9.19 8.12
N GLN A 41 14.03 -9.64 8.90
CA GLN A 41 14.25 -10.13 10.27
C GLN A 41 15.19 -11.35 10.31
N LYS A 42 15.13 -12.21 9.29
CA LYS A 42 16.02 -13.37 9.15
C LYS A 42 17.39 -13.02 8.56
N GLY A 43 17.64 -11.74 8.23
CA GLY A 43 18.90 -11.29 7.63
C GLY A 43 19.11 -11.76 6.19
N LEU A 44 18.04 -12.17 5.50
CA LEU A 44 18.11 -12.60 4.08
C LEU A 44 18.19 -11.42 3.12
N ILE A 45 17.71 -10.25 3.56
CA ILE A 45 17.80 -8.97 2.87
C ILE A 45 18.16 -7.88 3.87
N SER A 46 18.84 -6.85 3.40
CA SER A 46 19.11 -5.63 4.17
C SER A 46 17.86 -4.75 4.29
N LEU A 47 17.87 -3.80 5.23
CA LEU A 47 16.82 -2.78 5.35
C LEU A 47 16.71 -1.92 4.07
N SER A 48 17.85 -1.61 3.42
CA SER A 48 17.83 -0.85 2.17
C SER A 48 17.20 -1.63 1.01
N GLU A 49 17.40 -2.96 0.96
CA GLU A 49 16.72 -3.81 -0.02
C GLU A 49 15.22 -3.94 0.30
N LEU A 50 14.85 -4.06 1.57
CA LEU A 50 13.45 -4.03 2.01
C LEU A 50 12.76 -2.75 1.53
N ASP A 51 13.36 -1.57 1.71
CA ASP A 51 12.79 -0.29 1.28
C ASP A 51 12.59 -0.24 -0.24
N LYS A 52 13.59 -0.67 -1.02
CA LYS A 52 13.50 -0.71 -2.50
C LYS A 52 12.40 -1.65 -2.97
N ILE A 53 12.33 -2.86 -2.41
CA ILE A 53 11.30 -3.83 -2.80
C ILE A 53 9.93 -3.35 -2.32
N THR A 54 9.86 -2.64 -1.19
CA THR A 54 8.60 -2.07 -0.70
C THR A 54 7.98 -1.10 -1.69
N VAL A 55 8.80 -0.21 -2.27
CA VAL A 55 8.37 0.72 -3.33
C VAL A 55 7.90 -0.05 -4.56
N LEU A 56 8.69 -1.01 -5.05
CA LEU A 56 8.34 -1.80 -6.24
C LEU A 56 7.04 -2.60 -6.05
N ASN A 57 6.86 -3.24 -4.89
CA ASN A 57 5.63 -3.97 -4.57
C ASN A 57 4.43 -3.02 -4.50
N LEU A 58 4.60 -1.81 -3.97
CA LEU A 58 3.50 -0.84 -3.91
C LEU A 58 3.07 -0.42 -5.32
N GLU A 59 4.03 -0.12 -6.20
CA GLU A 59 3.77 0.25 -7.59
C GLU A 59 3.09 -0.87 -8.38
N ILE A 60 3.47 -2.13 -8.13
CA ILE A 60 2.94 -3.30 -8.86
C ILE A 60 1.57 -3.73 -8.34
N PHE A 61 1.43 -3.87 -7.02
CA PHE A 61 0.22 -4.42 -6.41
C PHE A 61 -0.83 -3.35 -6.10
N SER A 62 -0.46 -2.08 -5.96
CA SER A 62 -1.45 -1.05 -5.66
C SER A 62 -1.07 0.33 -6.22
N PRO A 63 -1.30 0.52 -7.53
CA PRO A 63 -1.15 1.84 -8.16
C PRO A 63 -1.95 2.93 -7.44
N GLU A 64 -3.15 2.60 -6.96
CA GLU A 64 -4.00 3.54 -6.21
C GLU A 64 -3.37 3.96 -4.87
N LEU A 65 -2.79 3.01 -4.11
CA LEU A 65 -2.10 3.33 -2.86
C LEU A 65 -0.77 4.06 -3.09
N THR A 66 -0.12 3.85 -4.25
CA THR A 66 1.12 4.53 -4.63
C THR A 66 0.94 6.05 -4.62
N SER A 67 -0.24 6.55 -5.03
CA SER A 67 -0.51 7.99 -5.06
C SER A 67 -0.69 8.63 -3.68
N ILE A 68 -0.91 7.84 -2.62
CA ILE A 68 -1.30 8.36 -1.30
C ILE A 68 -0.35 7.95 -0.17
N MET A 69 0.47 6.91 -0.35
CA MET A 69 1.46 6.54 0.64
C MET A 69 2.69 7.45 0.58
N PRO A 70 3.21 7.90 1.74
CA PRO A 70 4.50 8.56 1.78
C PRO A 70 5.58 7.58 1.37
N THR A 71 6.29 7.88 0.29
CA THR A 71 7.53 7.18 -0.04
C THR A 71 8.57 7.56 1.00
N ASN A 72 9.23 6.56 1.60
CA ASN A 72 10.41 6.77 2.43
C ASN A 72 11.55 7.24 1.50
N ALA A 73 11.59 8.54 1.20
CA ALA A 73 12.63 9.21 0.43
C ALA A 73 13.82 9.61 1.32
#